data_AF-A0A395IE33-F1
#
_entry.id   AF-A0A395IE33-F1
#
_cell.length_a   1.000
_cell.length_b   1.000
_cell.length_c   1.000
_cell.angle_alpha   90.00
_cell.angle_beta   90.00
_cell.angle_gamma   90.00
#
_symmetry.space_group_name_H-M   'P 1'
#
loop_
_entity.id
_entity.type
_entity.pdbx_description
1 polymer ?
#
loop_
_entity_poly.entity_id
_entity_poly.type
_entity_poly.pdbx_seq_one_letter_code
_entity_poly.pdbx_strand_id
1 'polypeptide(L)'
;MGAPIPEDQLPEQLFLDYSIRDIQEGRLVAANDPWAPLYLDAIRDGRYGDAVWARYHIGGDVENGIVGGSGGLTVLEVIKEDALAYRVSHPEEYFKAVAFYRGTSKDDGRADVLDVICILDKREIAEIEARRKKKEENQLED
;
A
#
# COMPACT_ATOMS: atom_id res chain seq x y z
N MET A 1 -10.68 21.74 3.01
CA MET A 1 -9.46 21.33 3.72
C MET A 1 -9.86 20.29 4.74
N GLY A 2 -9.40 19.05 4.57
CA GLY A 2 -9.59 17.99 5.57
C GLY A 2 -8.79 18.31 6.83
N ALA A 3 -9.19 17.74 7.98
CA ALA A 3 -8.43 17.88 9.21
C ALA A 3 -7.01 17.27 9.04
N PRO A 4 -5.98 17.86 9.65
CA PRO A 4 -4.63 17.30 9.60
C PRO A 4 -4.62 15.91 10.27
N ILE A 5 -3.91 14.96 9.65
CA ILE A 5 -3.72 13.61 10.21
C ILE A 5 -2.85 13.72 11.47
N PRO A 6 -3.27 13.19 12.63
CA PRO A 6 -2.44 13.18 13.83
C PRO A 6 -1.12 12.45 13.57
N GLU A 7 0.01 13.03 13.99
CA GLU A 7 1.34 12.50 13.66
C GLU A 7 1.63 11.09 14.21
N ASP A 8 0.88 10.70 15.25
CA ASP A 8 1.04 9.44 16.00
C ASP A 8 0.09 8.35 15.49
N GLN A 9 -0.76 8.67 14.53
CA GLN A 9 -1.72 7.74 13.95
C GLN A 9 -1.29 7.34 12.55
N LEU A 10 -1.61 6.09 12.20
CA LEU A 10 -1.49 5.63 10.83
C LEU A 10 -2.52 6.39 9.97
N PRO A 11 -2.09 6.98 8.83
CA PRO A 11 -3.02 7.54 7.85
C PRO A 11 -4.08 6.52 7.40
N GLU A 12 -3.66 5.28 7.14
CA GLU A 12 -4.49 4.15 6.73
C GLU A 12 -3.75 2.84 7.10
N GLN A 13 -4.46 1.76 7.42
CA GLN A 13 -3.86 0.58 8.06
C GLN A 13 -3.16 -0.40 7.10
N LEU A 14 -3.55 -0.45 5.82
CA LEU A 14 -3.06 -1.47 4.88
C LEU A 14 -1.83 -1.02 4.09
N PHE A 15 -1.87 0.17 3.48
CA PHE A 15 -0.80 0.61 2.57
C PHE A 15 0.00 1.81 3.12
N LEU A 16 -0.53 2.51 4.11
CA LEU A 16 0.11 3.66 4.76
C LEU A 16 0.38 3.36 6.24
N ASP A 17 0.97 2.20 6.49
CA ASP A 17 1.22 1.61 7.81
C ASP A 17 2.43 2.21 8.57
N TYR A 18 2.92 3.37 8.12
CA TYR A 18 3.96 4.14 8.80
C TYR A 18 3.37 5.45 9.36
N SER A 19 3.53 5.70 10.65
CA SER A 19 3.14 6.98 11.22
C SER A 19 4.13 8.07 10.80
N ILE A 20 3.68 9.33 10.77
CA ILE A 20 4.54 10.49 10.55
C ILE A 20 5.68 10.50 11.57
N ARG A 21 5.36 10.21 12.85
CA ARG A 21 6.34 10.13 13.93
C ARG A 21 7.41 9.07 13.66
N ASP A 22 7.03 7.86 13.24
CA ASP A 22 7.99 6.77 13.06
C ASP A 22 9.02 7.09 11.96
N ILE A 23 8.57 7.77 10.90
CA ILE A 23 9.46 8.27 9.84
C ILE A 23 10.37 9.38 10.37
N GLN A 24 9.81 10.37 11.07
CA GLN A 24 10.57 11.52 11.59
C GLN A 24 11.61 11.14 12.64
N GLU A 25 11.28 10.17 13.50
CA GLU A 25 12.20 9.69 14.53
C GLU A 25 13.20 8.65 14.01
N GLY A 26 13.16 8.34 12.71
CA GLY A 26 14.08 7.40 12.08
C GLY A 26 13.96 5.98 12.65
N ARG A 27 12.77 5.61 13.14
CA ARG A 27 12.52 4.30 13.75
C ARG A 27 12.47 3.17 12.72
N LEU A 28 12.26 3.52 11.46
CA LEU A 28 12.38 2.59 10.34
C LEU A 28 13.82 2.62 9.82
N VAL A 29 14.55 1.51 10.02
CA VAL A 29 15.94 1.34 9.55
C VAL A 29 16.07 1.60 8.04
N ALA A 30 14.99 1.39 7.29
CA ALA A 30 14.95 1.53 5.84
C ALA A 30 14.38 2.89 5.36
N ALA A 31 13.98 3.79 6.26
CA ALA A 31 13.58 5.16 5.87
C ALA A 31 14.79 5.90 5.29
N ASN A 32 14.84 5.96 3.97
CA ASN A 32 15.96 6.45 3.19
C ASN A 32 15.53 7.65 2.33
N ASP A 33 16.53 8.41 1.89
CA ASP A 33 16.33 9.43 0.88
C ASP A 33 16.22 8.78 -0.52
N PRO A 34 15.35 9.31 -1.40
CA PRO A 34 14.47 10.49 -1.20
C PRO A 34 13.08 10.14 -0.63
N TRP A 35 12.82 8.88 -0.29
CA TRP A 35 11.46 8.37 -0.12
C TRP A 35 10.80 8.79 1.19
N ALA A 36 11.54 8.84 2.29
CA ALA A 36 11.00 9.27 3.58
C ALA A 36 10.47 10.72 3.56
N PRO A 37 11.22 11.73 3.05
CA PRO A 37 10.67 13.08 2.86
C PRO A 37 9.44 13.12 1.94
N LEU A 38 9.48 12.40 0.81
CA LEU A 38 8.38 12.36 -0.14
C LEU A 38 7.12 11.75 0.48
N TYR A 39 7.25 10.71 1.30
CA TYR A 39 6.15 10.11 2.04
C TYR A 39 5.47 11.14 2.96
N LEU A 40 6.26 11.84 3.78
CA LEU A 40 5.74 12.83 4.73
C LEU A 40 5.01 13.98 4.04
N ASP A 41 5.61 14.53 2.97
CA ASP A 41 5.01 15.62 2.20
C ASP A 41 3.73 15.16 1.51
N ALA A 42 3.73 13.96 0.92
CA ALA A 42 2.56 13.38 0.27
C ALA A 42 1.40 13.15 1.26
N ILE A 43 1.68 12.64 2.46
CA ILE A 43 0.67 12.48 3.52
C ILE A 43 0.06 13.83 3.92
N ARG A 44 0.91 14.86 4.11
CA ARG A 44 0.46 16.20 4.51
C ARG A 44 -0.35 16.92 3.43
N ASP A 45 0.03 16.72 2.17
CA ASP A 45 -0.67 17.29 1.01
C ASP A 45 -1.94 16.51 0.63
N GLY A 46 -2.15 15.33 1.24
CA GLY A 46 -3.23 14.42 0.87
C GLY A 46 -3.05 13.78 -0.51
N ARG A 47 -1.80 13.68 -1.01
CA ARG A 47 -1.45 12.99 -2.26
C ARG A 47 -1.18 11.51 -1.96
N TYR A 48 -2.24 10.74 -1.74
CA TYR A 48 -2.11 9.41 -1.17
C TYR A 48 -1.49 8.36 -2.10
N GLY A 49 -1.63 8.50 -3.42
CA GLY A 49 -0.93 7.66 -4.40
C GLY A 49 0.58 7.83 -4.29
N ASP A 50 1.05 9.09 -4.21
CA ASP A 50 2.46 9.40 -3.98
C ASP A 50 2.97 8.85 -2.63
N ALA A 51 2.13 8.90 -1.59
CA ALA A 51 2.48 8.36 -0.28
C ALA A 51 2.62 6.82 -0.31
N VAL A 52 1.69 6.10 -0.93
CA VAL A 52 1.80 4.64 -1.08
C VAL A 52 3.04 4.29 -1.91
N TRP A 53 3.29 5.00 -3.01
CA TRP A 53 4.49 4.81 -3.82
C TRP A 53 5.75 4.94 -2.98
N ALA A 54 5.88 6.02 -2.22
CA ALA A 54 7.03 6.25 -1.34
C ALA A 54 7.16 5.16 -0.27
N ARG A 55 6.06 4.72 0.35
CA ARG A 55 6.04 3.65 1.35
C ARG A 55 6.67 2.36 0.83
N TYR A 56 6.31 1.93 -0.37
CA TYR A 56 6.87 0.72 -0.96
C TYR A 56 8.36 0.85 -1.31
N HIS A 57 8.88 2.06 -1.50
CA HIS A 57 10.31 2.27 -1.71
C HIS A 57 11.11 2.37 -0.41
N ILE A 58 10.49 2.84 0.67
CA ILE A 58 11.09 2.85 2.02
C ILE A 58 11.33 1.41 2.50
N GLY A 59 10.41 0.48 2.26
CA GLY A 59 10.52 -0.90 2.75
C GLY A 59 11.01 -1.95 1.74
N GLY A 60 10.97 -1.65 0.44
CA GLY A 60 10.95 -2.68 -0.62
C GLY A 60 12.27 -3.06 -1.28
N ASP A 61 13.40 -2.51 -0.83
CA ASP A 61 14.72 -2.72 -1.48
C ASP A 61 14.62 -2.60 -3.02
N VAL A 62 14.17 -1.44 -3.48
CA VAL A 62 13.79 -1.23 -4.88
C VAL A 62 15.00 -0.84 -5.72
N GLU A 63 15.39 -1.70 -6.66
CA GLU A 63 16.45 -1.45 -7.63
C GLU A 63 15.89 -1.46 -9.05
N ASN A 64 16.17 -0.40 -9.82
CA ASN A 64 15.66 -0.25 -11.21
C ASN A 64 14.13 -0.44 -11.33
N GLY A 65 13.37 -0.08 -10.30
CA GLY A 65 11.91 -0.22 -10.25
C GLY A 65 11.39 -1.62 -9.89
N ILE A 66 12.29 -2.56 -9.59
CA ILE A 66 11.97 -3.93 -9.17
C ILE A 66 12.14 -4.06 -7.66
N VAL A 67 11.15 -4.66 -7.00
CA VAL A 67 11.16 -4.89 -5.55
C VAL A 67 12.04 -6.11 -5.23
N GLY A 68 13.03 -5.96 -4.36
CA GLY A 68 13.89 -7.05 -3.90
C GLY A 68 13.07 -8.20 -3.31
N GLY A 69 13.42 -9.45 -3.64
CA GLY A 69 12.75 -10.64 -3.10
C GLY A 69 11.33 -10.91 -3.63
N SER A 70 10.78 -10.06 -4.51
CA SER A 70 9.44 -10.22 -5.10
C SER A 70 9.36 -11.25 -6.25
N GLY A 71 10.50 -11.81 -6.67
CA GLY A 71 10.55 -12.66 -7.87
C GLY A 71 10.59 -11.87 -9.19
N GLY A 72 10.94 -10.58 -9.14
CA GLY A 72 11.11 -9.73 -10.33
C GLY A 72 9.91 -8.83 -10.64
N LEU A 73 9.04 -8.61 -9.66
CA LEU A 73 7.88 -7.74 -9.80
C LEU A 73 8.27 -6.27 -9.63
N THR A 74 7.62 -5.42 -10.41
CA THR A 74 7.66 -3.98 -10.24
C THR A 74 6.90 -3.56 -8.98
N VAL A 75 7.18 -2.35 -8.50
CA VAL A 75 6.45 -1.78 -7.34
C VAL A 75 4.93 -1.76 -7.56
N LEU A 76 4.45 -1.40 -8.77
CA LEU A 76 3.02 -1.41 -9.08
C LEU A 76 2.41 -2.82 -9.02
N GLU A 77 3.14 -3.83 -9.50
CA GLU A 77 2.68 -5.21 -9.47
C GLU A 77 2.59 -5.74 -8.03
N VAL A 78 3.58 -5.43 -7.19
CA VAL A 78 3.53 -5.80 -5.76
C VAL A 78 2.36 -5.12 -5.05
N ILE A 79 2.15 -3.82 -5.27
CA ILE A 79 0.98 -3.09 -4.71
C ILE A 79 -0.33 -3.75 -5.14
N LYS A 80 -0.43 -4.17 -6.41
CA LYS A 80 -1.62 -4.84 -6.93
C LYS A 80 -1.83 -6.22 -6.29
N GLU A 81 -0.76 -7.01 -6.14
CA GLU A 81 -0.84 -8.31 -5.46
C GLU A 81 -1.30 -8.15 -4.01
N ASP A 82 -0.76 -7.17 -3.28
CA ASP A 82 -1.18 -6.85 -1.93
C ASP A 82 -2.65 -6.40 -1.88
N ALA A 83 -3.07 -5.54 -2.81
CA ALA A 83 -4.47 -5.11 -2.91
C ALA A 83 -5.44 -6.29 -3.15
N LEU A 84 -5.09 -7.22 -4.05
CA LEU A 84 -5.86 -8.44 -4.27
C LEU A 84 -5.89 -9.33 -3.01
N ALA A 85 -4.74 -9.49 -2.35
CA ALA A 85 -4.64 -10.27 -1.12
C ALA A 85 -5.47 -9.67 0.03
N TYR A 86 -5.40 -8.35 0.25
CA TYR A 86 -6.19 -7.65 1.26
C TYR A 86 -7.68 -7.67 0.93
N ARG A 87 -8.06 -7.52 -0.35
CA ARG A 87 -9.46 -7.63 -0.77
C ARG A 87 -10.11 -8.95 -0.36
N VAL A 88 -9.33 -10.04 -0.33
CA VAL A 88 -9.78 -11.39 0.02
C VAL A 88 -9.60 -11.69 1.50
N SER A 89 -8.53 -11.19 2.13
CA SER A 89 -8.18 -11.51 3.51
C SER A 89 -8.76 -10.57 4.56
N HIS A 90 -8.80 -9.27 4.26
CA HIS A 90 -9.22 -8.18 5.14
C HIS A 90 -10.17 -7.23 4.37
N PRO A 91 -11.33 -7.74 3.91
CA PRO A 91 -12.21 -6.98 3.02
C PRO A 91 -12.73 -5.67 3.65
N GLU A 92 -12.97 -5.65 4.96
CA GLU A 92 -13.46 -4.46 5.65
C GLU A 92 -12.40 -3.34 5.67
N GLU A 93 -11.16 -3.68 6.04
CA GLU A 93 -10.01 -2.78 6.02
C GLU A 93 -9.73 -2.30 4.60
N TYR A 94 -9.79 -3.22 3.62
CA TYR A 94 -9.60 -2.88 2.22
C TYR A 94 -10.62 -1.84 1.74
N PHE A 95 -11.91 -2.01 2.05
CA PHE A 95 -12.91 -1.03 1.66
C PHE A 95 -12.80 0.30 2.42
N LYS A 96 -12.30 0.29 3.66
CA LYS A 96 -11.94 1.53 4.38
C LYS A 96 -10.79 2.26 3.67
N ALA A 97 -9.75 1.52 3.23
CA ALA A 97 -8.65 2.09 2.45
C ALA A 97 -9.14 2.69 1.12
N VAL A 98 -9.96 1.97 0.36
CA VAL A 98 -10.55 2.49 -0.88
C VAL A 98 -11.39 3.74 -0.63
N ALA A 99 -12.16 3.79 0.47
CA ALA A 99 -12.92 4.98 0.82
C ALA A 99 -12.01 6.17 1.19
N PHE A 100 -10.90 5.92 1.88
CA PHE A 100 -9.88 6.92 2.22
C PHE A 100 -9.24 7.52 0.96
N TYR A 101 -8.83 6.69 -0.01
CA TYR A 101 -8.17 7.15 -1.23
C TYR A 101 -9.05 7.98 -2.17
N ARG A 102 -10.38 7.90 -2.06
CA ARG A 102 -11.29 8.81 -2.77
C ARG A 102 -11.12 10.28 -2.37
N GLY A 103 -10.53 10.53 -1.19
CA GLY A 103 -10.21 11.87 -0.71
C GLY A 103 -8.87 12.41 -1.21
N THR A 104 -8.15 11.71 -2.09
CA THR A 104 -6.83 12.15 -2.56
C THR A 104 -6.90 13.52 -3.24
N SER A 105 -5.82 14.29 -3.11
CA SER A 105 -5.65 15.57 -3.78
C SER A 105 -5.63 15.39 -5.31
N LYS A 106 -6.14 16.39 -6.03
CA LYS A 106 -6.05 16.46 -7.49
C LYS A 106 -4.60 16.62 -8.00
N ASP A 107 -3.70 17.03 -7.11
CA ASP A 107 -2.29 17.25 -7.41
C ASP A 107 -1.46 15.97 -7.16
N ASP A 108 -2.12 14.84 -6.89
CA ASP A 108 -1.49 13.52 -6.75
C ASP A 108 -0.87 13.07 -8.09
N GLY A 109 0.43 12.78 -8.06
CA GLY A 109 1.19 12.38 -9.24
C GLY A 109 1.04 10.92 -9.63
N ARG A 110 0.37 10.10 -8.81
CA ARG A 110 0.36 8.64 -8.87
C ARG A 110 -1.05 8.06 -8.87
N ALA A 111 -1.86 8.53 -9.82
CA ALA A 111 -3.17 7.93 -10.08
C ALA A 111 -3.06 6.44 -10.47
N ASP A 112 -1.96 6.03 -11.11
CA ASP A 112 -1.65 4.63 -11.45
C ASP A 112 -1.62 3.72 -10.21
N VAL A 113 -1.05 4.18 -9.11
CA VAL A 113 -1.03 3.47 -7.82
C VAL A 113 -2.43 3.32 -7.25
N LEU A 114 -3.24 4.38 -7.30
CA LEU A 114 -4.61 4.34 -6.78
C LEU A 114 -5.52 3.47 -7.65
N ASP A 115 -5.31 3.45 -8.96
CA ASP A 115 -6.05 2.60 -9.89
C ASP A 115 -5.82 1.12 -9.59
N VAL A 116 -4.56 0.70 -9.38
CA VAL A 116 -4.26 -0.72 -9.05
C VAL A 116 -4.79 -1.15 -7.69
N ILE A 117 -5.00 -0.20 -6.76
CA ILE A 117 -5.65 -0.48 -5.47
C ILE A 117 -7.17 -0.52 -5.61
N CYS A 118 -7.77 0.46 -6.30
CA CYS A 118 -9.22 0.70 -6.27
C CYS A 118 -10.00 -0.02 -7.38
N ILE A 119 -9.34 -0.39 -8.47
CA ILE A 119 -9.97 -0.93 -9.69
C ILE A 119 -9.47 -2.36 -9.93
N LEU A 120 -9.76 -3.25 -8.97
CA LEU A 120 -9.38 -4.66 -9.06
C LEU A 120 -10.29 -5.46 -10.02
N ASP A 121 -9.68 -6.34 -10.81
CA ASP A 121 -10.42 -7.25 -11.68
C ASP A 121 -11.08 -8.39 -10.87
N LYS A 122 -12.36 -8.64 -11.14
CA LYS A 122 -13.12 -9.70 -10.45
C LYS A 122 -12.55 -11.10 -10.66
N ARG A 123 -11.94 -11.36 -11.82
CA ARG A 123 -11.31 -12.63 -12.15
C ARG A 123 -10.05 -12.84 -11.32
N GLU A 124 -9.24 -11.80 -11.15
CA GLU A 124 -8.04 -11.84 -10.31
C GLU A 124 -8.41 -12.06 -8.84
N ILE A 125 -9.46 -11.38 -8.34
CA ILE A 125 -9.97 -11.61 -6.98
C ILE A 125 -10.41 -13.08 -6.82
N ALA A 126 -11.21 -13.60 -7.75
CA ALA A 126 -11.67 -14.99 -7.69
C ALA A 126 -10.52 -16.01 -7.74
N GLU A 127 -9.44 -15.69 -8.46
CA GLU A 127 -8.24 -16.52 -8.49
C GLU A 127 -7.54 -16.56 -7.13
N ILE A 128 -7.39 -15.41 -6.46
CA ILE A 128 -6.82 -15.36 -5.10
C ILE A 128 -7.71 -16.11 -4.09
N GLU A 129 -9.04 -15.95 -4.16
CA GLU A 129 -9.98 -16.71 -3.33
C GLU A 129 -9.83 -18.22 -3.52
N ALA A 130 -9.74 -18.67 -4.77
CA ALA A 130 -9.57 -20.09 -5.10
C ALA A 130 -8.22 -20.64 -4.61
N ARG A 131 -7.14 -19.87 -4.77
CA ARG A 131 -5.80 -20.23 -4.28
C ARG A 131 -5.80 -20.34 -2.75
N ARG A 132 -6.46 -19.42 -2.05
CA ARG A 132 -6.58 -19.45 -0.59
C ARG A 132 -7.37 -20.67 -0.11
N LYS A 133 -8.54 -20.93 -0.70
CA LYS A 133 -9.37 -22.08 -0.33
C LYS A 133 -8.62 -23.42 -0.48
N LYS A 134 -7.88 -23.59 -1.59
CA LYS A 134 -7.02 -24.78 -1.80
C LYS A 134 -5.93 -24.92 -0.73
N LYS A 135 -5.34 -23.81 -0.27
CA LYS A 135 -4.32 -23.84 0.80
C LYS A 135 -4.92 -24.22 2.16
N GLU A 136 -6.14 -23.77 2.45
CA GLU A 136 -6.87 -24.11 3.68
C GLU A 136 -7.29 -25.59 3.68
N GLU A 137 -7.77 -26.10 2.54
CA GLU A 137 -8.12 -27.52 2.36
C GLU A 137 -6.89 -28.43 2.56
N ASN A 138 -5.75 -28.11 1.93
CA ASN A 138 -4.53 -28.90 2.10
C ASN A 138 -3.98 -28.89 3.53
N GLN A 139 -4.20 -27.82 4.31
CA GLN A 139 -3.76 -27.73 5.72
C GLN A 139 -4.66 -28.52 6.70
N LEU A 140 -5.85 -28.93 6.26
CA LEU A 140 -6.78 -29.75 7.05
C LEU A 140 -6.57 -31.26 6.82
N GLU A 141 -5.75 -31.63 5.84
CA GLU A 141 -5.46 -33.02 5.46
C GLU A 141 -4.12 -33.56 6.03
N ASP A 142 -3.31 -32.71 6.68
CA ASP A 142 -2.06 -33.03 7.39
C ASP A 142 -2.25 -33.07 8.92
#